data_AF-A0A165L6M1-F1
#
_entry.id   AF-A0A165L6M1-F1
#
_cell.length_a   1.000
_cell.length_b   1.000
_cell.length_c   1.000
_cell.angle_alpha   90.00
_cell.angle_beta   90.00
_cell.angle_gamma   90.00
#
_symmetry.space_group_name_H-M   'P 1'
#
loop_
_entity.id
_entity.type
_entity.pdbx_description
1 polymer ?
#
loop_
_entity_poly.entity_id
_entity_poly.type
_entity_poly.pdbx_seq_one_letter_code
_entity_poly.pdbx_strand_id
1 'polypeptide(L)'
;RLPKIGFVPMSDELAFGFLDPSLIIRGCHLMPAFADGRTIELMPVHSIARPPDERDDWASYYVGVFVDRDMFMRYDGGGVG
;
A
#
# COMPACT_ATOMS: atom_id res chain seq x y z
N ARG A 1 -10.77 2.61 15.94
CA ARG A 1 -10.95 2.16 14.54
C ARG A 1 -9.61 2.32 13.84
N LEU A 2 -9.16 1.32 13.07
CA LEU A 2 -7.87 1.41 12.38
C LEU A 2 -7.89 2.55 11.33
N PRO A 3 -6.76 3.25 11.14
CA PRO A 3 -6.61 4.17 10.02
C PRO A 3 -6.82 3.42 8.71
N LYS A 4 -7.28 4.15 7.70
CA LYS A 4 -7.66 3.60 6.42
C LYS A 4 -7.20 4.52 5.31
N ILE A 5 -6.64 3.94 4.27
CA ILE A 5 -6.07 4.63 3.11
C ILE A 5 -6.57 4.00 1.82
N GLY A 6 -6.35 4.66 0.69
CA GLY A 6 -6.67 4.15 -0.64
C GLY A 6 -5.76 4.80 -1.67
N PHE A 7 -5.78 4.28 -2.89
CA PHE A 7 -5.09 4.92 -4.01
C PHE A 7 -5.80 6.21 -4.40
N VAL A 8 -5.04 7.14 -4.98
CA VAL A 8 -5.61 8.26 -5.72
C VAL A 8 -5.88 7.83 -7.17
N PRO A 9 -6.77 8.52 -7.91
CA PRO A 9 -7.00 8.21 -9.31
C PRO A 9 -5.70 8.30 -10.13
N MET A 10 -5.48 7.37 -11.05
CA MET A 10 -4.30 7.34 -11.92
C MET A 10 -4.13 8.60 -12.78
N SER A 11 -5.21 9.34 -13.03
CA SER A 11 -5.17 10.62 -13.75
C SER A 11 -4.50 11.75 -12.94
N ASP A 12 -4.29 11.56 -11.64
CA ASP A 12 -3.53 12.50 -10.82
C ASP A 12 -2.04 12.42 -11.17
N GLU A 13 -1.42 13.56 -11.49
CA GLU A 13 -0.01 13.66 -11.84
C GLU A 13 0.93 13.17 -10.73
N LEU A 14 0.44 13.15 -9.48
CA LEU A 14 1.17 12.68 -8.31
C LEU A 14 0.78 11.26 -7.87
N ALA A 15 -0.01 10.54 -8.66
CA ALA A 15 -0.46 9.18 -8.32
C ALA A 15 0.70 8.17 -8.21
N PHE A 16 1.72 8.34 -9.06
CA PHE A 16 2.89 7.46 -9.10
C PHE A 16 4.17 8.29 -9.03
N GLY A 17 5.07 7.86 -8.14
CA GLY A 17 6.38 8.47 -7.98
C GLY A 17 7.27 7.59 -7.13
N PHE A 18 8.55 7.91 -7.10
CA PHE A 18 9.49 7.27 -6.20
C PHE A 18 9.77 8.19 -5.03
N LEU A 19 9.67 7.65 -3.82
CA LEU A 19 10.15 8.31 -2.62
C LEU A 19 11.64 7.98 -2.43
N ASP A 20 12.42 8.93 -1.95
CA ASP A 20 13.77 8.65 -1.47
C ASP A 20 13.68 7.62 -0.32
N PRO A 21 14.36 6.46 -0.42
CA PRO A 21 14.34 5.44 0.63
C PRO A 21 14.75 5.97 2.01
N SER A 22 15.57 7.02 2.08
CA SER A 22 15.96 7.67 3.34
C SER A 22 14.79 8.35 4.07
N LEU A 23 13.70 8.66 3.34
CA LEU A 23 12.46 9.23 3.89
C LEU A 23 11.50 8.17 4.40
N ILE A 24 11.76 6.87 4.14
CA ILE A 24 10.92 5.78 4.62
C ILE A 24 11.19 5.60 6.11
N ILE A 25 10.23 6.00 6.92
CA ILE A 25 10.35 5.87 8.39
C ILE A 25 10.03 4.45 8.83
N ARG A 26 9.07 3.76 8.20
CA ARG A 26 8.62 2.41 8.60
C ARG A 26 7.77 1.73 7.53
N GLY A 27 7.91 0.41 7.43
CA GLY A 27 6.93 -0.46 6.78
C GLY A 27 5.59 -0.48 7.56
N CYS A 28 4.53 -0.88 6.87
CA CYS A 28 3.27 -1.25 7.50
C CYS A 28 2.55 -2.31 6.67
N HIS A 29 1.71 -3.10 7.34
CA HIS A 29 0.87 -4.07 6.67
C HIS A 29 -0.46 -3.44 6.23
N LEU A 30 -0.74 -3.47 4.92
CA LEU A 30 -2.02 -3.02 4.36
C LEU A 30 -2.97 -4.20 4.22
N MET A 31 -4.13 -4.10 4.88
CA MET A 31 -5.17 -5.12 4.84
C MET A 31 -6.35 -4.63 4.02
N PRO A 32 -6.85 -5.37 3.02
CA PRO A 32 -8.06 -5.00 2.31
C PRO A 32 -9.23 -4.68 3.24
N ALA A 33 -9.88 -3.54 3.02
CA ALA A 33 -11.12 -3.22 3.70
C ALA A 33 -12.29 -3.93 2.97
N PHE A 34 -12.52 -5.21 3.26
CA PHE A 34 -13.49 -6.03 2.54
C PHE A 34 -14.90 -5.42 2.45
N ALA A 35 -15.33 -4.70 3.49
CA ALA A 35 -16.64 -4.04 3.53
C ALA A 35 -16.82 -2.94 2.46
N ASP A 36 -15.72 -2.40 1.93
CA ASP A 36 -15.72 -1.38 0.89
C ASP A 36 -15.71 -1.97 -0.52
N GLY A 37 -15.46 -3.27 -0.64
CA GLY A 37 -15.38 -3.94 -1.93
C GLY A 37 -14.18 -3.52 -2.78
N ARG A 38 -14.30 -3.84 -4.07
CA ARG A 38 -13.27 -3.63 -5.09
C ARG A 38 -13.76 -2.60 -6.11
N THR A 39 -12.83 -1.93 -6.78
CA THR A 39 -13.10 -0.87 -7.76
C THR A 39 -12.10 -0.90 -8.91
N ILE A 40 -12.56 -0.48 -10.07
CA ILE A 40 -11.73 -0.22 -11.26
C ILE A 40 -11.47 1.28 -11.47
N GLU A 41 -12.12 2.16 -10.69
CA GLU A 41 -12.17 3.60 -10.98
C GLU A 41 -10.83 4.29 -10.75
N LEU A 42 -10.05 3.83 -9.77
CA LEU A 42 -8.76 4.44 -9.40
C LEU A 42 -7.63 4.04 -10.36
N MET A 43 -7.66 2.80 -10.86
CA MET A 43 -6.70 2.26 -11.82
C MET A 43 -7.42 1.42 -12.88
N PRO A 44 -8.05 2.06 -13.89
CA PRO A 44 -8.88 1.39 -14.89
C PRO A 44 -8.07 0.61 -15.93
N VAL A 45 -6.74 0.70 -15.90
CA VAL A 45 -5.82 0.01 -16.80
C VAL A 45 -5.18 -1.20 -16.12
N HIS A 46 -4.66 -2.13 -16.92
CA HIS A 46 -3.87 -3.24 -16.41
C HIS A 46 -2.50 -2.73 -15.92
N SER A 47 -2.19 -2.97 -14.65
CA SER A 47 -0.88 -2.67 -14.05
C SER A 47 0.04 -3.89 -14.08
N ILE A 48 1.35 -3.68 -14.25
CA ILE A 48 2.35 -4.76 -14.08
C ILE A 48 2.38 -5.31 -12.65
N ALA A 49 1.90 -4.53 -11.68
CA ALA A 49 1.80 -4.94 -10.28
C ALA A 49 0.54 -5.78 -9.99
N ARG A 50 -0.40 -5.86 -10.95
CA ARG A 50 -1.64 -6.63 -10.81
C ARG A 50 -1.44 -8.04 -11.38
N PRO A 51 -1.89 -9.10 -10.69
CA PRO A 51 -1.93 -10.45 -11.23
C PRO A 51 -2.72 -10.53 -12.56
N PRO A 52 -2.36 -11.40 -13.51
CA PRO A 52 -3.01 -11.47 -14.82
C PRO A 52 -4.51 -11.78 -14.80
N ASP A 53 -4.98 -12.42 -13.74
CA ASP A 53 -6.37 -12.82 -13.53
C ASP A 53 -7.22 -11.75 -12.79
N GLU A 54 -6.57 -10.76 -12.18
CA GLU A 54 -7.26 -9.68 -11.47
C GLU A 54 -7.55 -8.49 -12.40
N ARG A 55 -8.77 -7.92 -12.27
CA ARG A 55 -9.23 -6.80 -13.10
C ARG A 55 -9.51 -5.51 -12.32
N ASP A 56 -9.57 -5.60 -11.00
CA ASP A 56 -9.91 -4.52 -10.09
C ASP A 56 -9.01 -4.57 -8.85
N ASP A 57 -8.97 -3.47 -8.10
CA ASP A 57 -8.21 -3.35 -6.85
C ASP A 57 -9.17 -3.14 -5.68
N TRP A 58 -8.73 -3.39 -4.45
CA TRP A 58 -9.53 -3.00 -3.29
C TRP A 58 -9.69 -1.50 -3.22
N ALA A 59 -10.92 -1.02 -2.95
CA ALA A 59 -11.22 0.41 -2.89
C ALA A 59 -10.43 1.12 -1.78
N SER A 60 -10.05 0.38 -0.73
CA SER A 60 -9.29 0.91 0.39
C SER A 60 -8.68 -0.20 1.26
N TYR A 61 -7.72 0.20 2.10
CA TYR A 61 -6.95 -0.68 2.95
C TYR A 61 -6.89 -0.12 4.37
N TYR A 62 -7.03 -0.98 5.37
CA TYR A 62 -6.68 -0.65 6.75
C TYR A 62 -5.18 -0.69 6.93
N VAL A 63 -4.66 0.29 7.68
CA VAL A 63 -3.23 0.37 8.01
C VAL A 63 -2.98 -0.39 9.31
N GLY A 64 -2.22 -1.48 9.23
CA GLY A 64 -1.65 -2.17 10.38
C GLY A 64 -0.54 -1.33 11.00
N VAL A 65 -0.88 -0.53 12.02
CA VAL A 65 0.06 0.37 12.72
C VAL A 65 0.87 -0.29 13.84
N PHE A 66 0.57 -1.56 14.14
CA PHE A 66 1.26 -2.32 15.17
C PHE A 66 2.67 -2.71 14.73
N VAL A 67 3.56 -2.91 15.71
CA VAL A 67 4.97 -3.27 15.52
C VAL A 67 5.07 -4.64 14.84
N ASP A 68 5.79 -4.72 13.72
CA ASP A 68 6.13 -5.96 13.02
C ASP A 68 7.60 -6.37 13.26
N ARG A 69 8.03 -7.48 12.66
CA ARG A 69 9.37 -8.06 12.86
C ARG A 69 10.45 -7.25 12.16
N ASP A 70 10.06 -6.57 11.11
CA ASP A 70 10.76 -5.58 10.30
C ASP A 70 11.21 -4.43 11.21
N MET A 71 10.32 -3.97 12.09
CA MET A 71 10.61 -2.93 13.07
C MET A 71 11.69 -3.34 14.09
N PHE A 72 11.81 -4.62 14.44
CA PHE A 72 12.93 -5.13 15.27
C PHE A 72 14.25 -5.08 14.49
N MET A 73 14.25 -5.49 13.22
CA MET A 73 15.45 -5.50 12.37
C MET A 73 16.04 -4.11 12.15
N ARG A 74 15.22 -3.05 12.19
CA ARG A 74 15.68 -1.66 12.18
C ARG A 74 16.63 -1.33 13.34
N TYR A 75 16.41 -1.91 14.52
CA TYR A 75 17.24 -1.66 15.70
C TYR A 75 18.34 -2.72 15.90
N ASP A 76 18.23 -3.87 15.25
CA ASP A 76 19.21 -4.95 15.28
C ASP A 76 20.38 -4.73 14.31
N GLY A 77 20.20 -3.86 13.29
CA GLY A 77 21.26 -3.49 12.35
C GLY A 77 21.54 -4.55 11.27
N GLY A 78 20.66 -5.54 11.11
CA GLY A 78 20.82 -6.68 10.19
C GLY A 78 20.32 -6.46 8.75
N GLY A 79 19.68 -5.35 8.44
CA GLY A 79 19.12 -5.08 7.11
C GLY A 79 17.86 -4.21 7.16
N VAL A 80 17.18 -4.07 6.03
CA VAL A 80 16.04 -3.15 5.89
C VAL A 80 14.90 -3.52 6.84
N GLY A 81 14.55 -2.55 7.68
CA GLY A 81 13.25 -2.31 8.32
C GLY A 81 12.91 -0.83 8.22
#